data_AF-A0A962IKY6-F1
#
_entry.id   AF-A0A962IKY6-F1
#
_cell.length_a   1.000
_cell.length_b   1.000
_cell.length_c   1.000
_cell.angle_alpha   90.00
_cell.angle_beta   90.00
_cell.angle_gamma   90.00
#
_symmetry.space_group_name_H-M   'P 1'
#
loop_
_entity.id
_entity.type
_entity.pdbx_description
1 polymer ?
#
loop_
_entity_poly.entity_id
_entity_poly.type
_entity_poly.pdbx_seq_one_letter_code
_entity_poly.pdbx_strand_id
1 'polypeptide(L)'
;ALDTSFAGGDGLYDDSFSAAYDRSTASRVLLQSDGRILLGGTARKIASPFDEDMALVRLLANGAVDSSFGNLSAGRSIVDFSIAGLPRDDRIHALAYRPPLISDTSRRIVIGGQVEPGAGPQLAGLAVLTYGGQLDPGFSGDGKLEFSSGFDNSQSGVYTISLERIDPTLLETSDRITFGGILPNVVAPACFLGRITYSGALDIGFNGGGLLSIRTSPASVKDECRDGVRRGERYFLAGTNAINMTMTGDDFVAFAVLTGSFLFRDGFEAGAN
;
A
#
# COMPACT_ATOMS: atom_id res chain seq x y z
N ALA A 1 3.90 -1.26 31.44
CA ALA A 1 4.91 -0.19 31.49
C ALA A 1 5.53 -0.05 30.11
N LEU A 2 6.00 1.14 29.74
CA LEU A 2 6.76 1.35 28.50
C LEU A 2 8.17 0.75 28.62
N ASP A 3 8.74 0.30 27.50
CA ASP A 3 10.11 -0.26 27.45
C ASP A 3 11.14 0.86 27.45
N THR A 4 11.75 1.12 28.60
CA THR A 4 12.73 2.19 28.78
C THR A 4 14.08 1.91 28.10
N SER A 5 14.29 0.71 27.53
CA SER A 5 15.48 0.44 26.71
C SER A 5 15.33 0.94 25.28
N PHE A 6 14.10 1.26 24.86
CA PHE A 6 13.77 1.71 23.52
C PHE A 6 13.90 3.25 23.40
N ALA A 7 14.45 3.69 22.26
CA ALA A 7 14.52 5.09 21.83
C ALA A 7 15.15 6.07 22.85
N GLY A 8 15.97 5.59 23.78
CA GLY A 8 16.78 6.44 24.67
C GLY A 8 16.19 6.70 26.05
N GLY A 9 15.12 6.01 26.47
CA GLY A 9 14.81 5.94 27.91
C GLY A 9 13.34 5.94 28.31
N ASP A 10 12.44 6.42 27.47
CA ASP A 10 11.01 6.59 27.80
C ASP A 10 10.10 5.63 27.02
N GLY A 11 10.67 4.86 26.10
CA GLY A 11 9.95 3.91 25.26
C GLY A 11 9.18 4.53 24.11
N LEU A 12 9.46 5.79 23.77
CA LEU A 12 8.79 6.55 22.71
C LEU A 12 9.80 7.01 21.66
N TYR A 13 9.46 6.84 20.39
CA TYR A 13 10.13 7.55 19.30
C TYR A 13 9.27 8.75 18.90
N ASP A 14 9.76 9.95 19.17
CA ASP A 14 9.14 11.24 18.80
C ASP A 14 10.24 12.17 18.29
N ASP A 15 10.41 12.24 16.98
CA ASP A 15 11.39 13.11 16.33
C ASP A 15 10.74 13.82 15.14
N SER A 16 11.20 15.04 14.87
CA SER A 16 10.86 15.80 13.68
C SER A 16 11.29 15.04 12.42
N PHE A 17 10.49 15.10 11.34
CA PHE A 17 10.88 14.44 10.11
C PHE A 17 12.11 15.10 9.48
N SER A 18 12.14 16.42 9.32
CA SER A 18 13.37 17.20 9.15
C SER A 18 13.04 18.69 9.23
N ALA A 19 14.07 19.54 9.21
CA ALA A 19 13.89 21.00 9.24
C ALA A 19 13.12 21.58 8.03
N ALA A 20 12.93 20.80 6.95
CA ALA A 20 12.19 21.22 5.77
C ALA A 20 10.68 20.90 5.84
N TYR A 21 10.23 20.22 6.89
CA TYR A 21 8.86 19.72 7.04
C TYR A 21 8.26 20.15 8.39
N ASP A 22 7.02 20.66 8.40
CA ASP A 22 6.38 21.21 9.61
C ASP A 22 5.24 20.36 10.17
N ARG A 23 4.79 19.34 9.42
CA ARG A 23 3.76 18.41 9.86
C ARG A 23 4.08 17.03 9.32
N SER A 24 4.25 16.06 10.20
CA SER A 24 4.49 14.68 9.82
C SER A 24 3.69 13.73 10.69
N THR A 25 3.29 12.61 10.10
CA THR A 25 2.54 11.56 10.80
C THR A 25 3.18 10.21 10.55
N ALA A 26 3.03 9.30 11.50
CA ALA A 26 3.31 7.88 11.30
C ALA A 26 1.99 7.12 11.49
N SER A 27 1.49 6.51 10.41
CA SER A 27 0.20 5.82 10.38
C SER A 27 0.36 4.31 10.12
N ARG A 28 1.57 3.87 9.76
CA ARG A 28 1.92 2.48 9.48
C ARG A 28 3.21 2.11 10.22
N VAL A 29 3.25 0.86 10.68
CA VAL A 29 4.43 0.25 11.30
C VAL A 29 4.62 -1.14 10.71
N LEU A 30 5.86 -1.49 10.40
CA LEU A 30 6.24 -2.80 9.91
C LEU A 30 7.55 -3.24 10.57
N LEU A 31 7.60 -4.48 11.03
CA LEU A 31 8.83 -5.11 11.52
C LEU A 31 9.53 -5.84 10.37
N GLN A 32 10.82 -5.58 10.19
CA GLN A 32 11.66 -6.24 9.20
C GLN A 32 12.32 -7.50 9.78
N SER A 33 12.71 -8.43 8.90
CA SER A 33 13.28 -9.73 9.28
C SER A 33 14.61 -9.66 10.04
N ASP A 34 15.28 -8.50 10.01
CA ASP A 34 16.53 -8.23 10.73
C ASP A 34 16.33 -7.40 12.01
N GLY A 35 15.08 -7.27 12.46
CA GLY A 35 14.72 -6.58 13.70
C GLY A 35 14.58 -5.07 13.57
N ARG A 36 14.84 -4.48 12.40
CA ARG A 36 14.55 -3.06 12.16
C ARG A 36 13.06 -2.79 12.08
N ILE A 37 12.68 -1.57 12.43
CA ILE A 37 11.30 -1.10 12.45
C ILE A 37 11.16 -0.03 11.37
N LEU A 38 10.19 -0.20 10.48
CA LEU A 38 9.87 0.76 9.45
C LEU A 38 8.55 1.45 9.80
N LEU A 39 8.60 2.77 9.92
CA LEU A 39 7.43 3.62 10.08
C LEU A 39 7.09 4.23 8.72
N GLY A 40 5.80 4.32 8.42
CA GLY A 40 5.28 5.01 7.23
C GLY A 40 4.17 5.97 7.60
N GLY A 41 4.11 7.10 6.91
CA GLY A 41 3.02 8.07 7.02
C GLY A 41 3.18 9.18 5.99
N THR A 42 2.92 10.42 6.39
CA THR A 42 3.05 11.60 5.52
C THR A 42 4.00 12.63 6.11
N ALA A 43 4.59 13.45 5.26
CA ALA A 43 5.33 14.63 5.67
C ALA A 43 5.00 15.82 4.76
N ARG A 44 4.64 16.95 5.37
CA ARG A 44 4.29 18.20 4.67
C ARG A 44 5.49 19.12 4.50
N LYS A 45 5.80 19.51 3.26
CA LYS A 45 6.89 20.44 2.98
C LYS A 45 6.54 21.86 3.48
N ILE A 46 7.45 22.52 4.19
CA ILE A 46 7.26 23.92 4.65
C ILE A 46 7.12 24.88 3.46
N ALA A 47 7.94 24.67 2.43
CA ALA A 47 7.94 25.51 1.23
C ALA A 47 6.68 25.35 0.38
N SER A 48 5.86 24.32 0.62
CA SER A 48 4.65 24.02 -0.13
C SER A 48 3.58 23.45 0.80
N PRO A 49 2.75 24.29 1.43
CA PRO A 49 1.85 23.89 2.51
C PRO A 49 0.66 23.00 2.08
N PHE A 50 0.55 22.70 0.79
CA PHE A 50 -0.44 21.79 0.19
C PHE A 50 0.24 20.58 -0.48
N ASP A 51 1.44 20.25 -0.02
CA ASP A 51 2.30 19.18 -0.53
C ASP A 51 2.67 18.26 0.64
N GLU A 52 1.83 17.25 0.87
CA GLU A 52 2.13 16.14 1.76
C GLU A 52 2.67 14.97 0.94
N ASP A 53 3.91 14.56 1.17
CA ASP A 53 4.47 13.39 0.49
C ASP A 53 4.32 12.13 1.36
N MET A 54 4.40 10.95 0.72
CA MET A 54 4.59 9.72 1.47
C MET A 54 5.97 9.71 2.12
N ALA A 55 6.01 9.46 3.43
CA ALA A 55 7.21 9.52 4.23
C ALA A 55 7.48 8.18 4.93
N LEU A 56 8.76 7.80 4.98
CA LEU A 56 9.24 6.60 5.68
C LEU A 56 10.37 6.97 6.64
N VAL A 57 10.37 6.36 7.83
CA VAL A 57 11.49 6.42 8.78
C VAL A 57 11.86 5.00 9.18
N ARG A 58 13.15 4.66 9.16
CA ARG A 58 13.61 3.37 9.67
C ARG A 58 14.35 3.53 10.99
N LEU A 59 13.97 2.72 11.95
CA LEU A 59 14.63 2.57 13.25
C LEU A 59 15.35 1.22 13.32
N LEU A 60 16.43 1.20 14.08
CA LEU A 60 17.07 -0.01 14.59
C LEU A 60 16.15 -0.67 15.63
N ALA A 61 16.45 -1.93 15.98
CA ALA A 61 15.65 -2.69 16.94
C ALA A 61 15.55 -2.02 18.33
N ASN A 62 16.54 -1.20 18.70
CA ASN A 62 16.56 -0.44 19.94
C ASN A 62 15.86 0.94 19.84
N GLY A 63 15.21 1.26 18.71
CA GLY A 63 14.50 2.51 18.49
C GLY A 63 15.37 3.68 18.03
N ALA A 64 16.69 3.52 17.93
CA ALA A 64 17.55 4.54 17.35
C ALA A 64 17.33 4.64 15.83
N VAL A 65 17.44 5.83 15.25
CA VAL A 65 17.28 6.03 13.79
C VAL A 65 18.37 5.27 13.02
N ASP A 66 17.97 4.53 11.99
CA ASP A 66 18.91 3.85 11.10
C ASP A 66 19.40 4.80 10.00
N SER A 67 20.56 5.43 10.23
CA SER A 67 21.15 6.38 9.30
C SER A 67 21.52 5.81 7.92
N SER A 68 21.50 4.48 7.73
CA SER A 68 21.77 3.84 6.44
C SER A 68 20.54 3.78 5.51
N PHE A 69 19.38 4.25 5.98
CA PHE A 69 18.14 4.22 5.23
C PHE A 69 17.78 5.59 4.64
N GLY A 70 17.12 5.53 3.48
CA GLY A 70 16.38 6.62 2.89
C GLY A 70 17.13 7.41 1.82
N ASN A 71 16.36 8.20 1.08
CA ASN A 71 16.82 9.12 0.05
C ASN A 71 17.00 10.55 0.54
N LEU A 72 16.67 10.80 1.80
CA LEU A 72 17.02 11.99 2.55
C LEU A 72 18.12 11.68 3.57
N SER A 73 18.48 12.67 4.38
CA SER A 73 19.42 12.51 5.49
C SER A 73 18.78 11.77 6.66
N ALA A 74 19.60 10.98 7.39
CA ALA A 74 19.27 10.40 8.69
C ALA A 74 18.06 9.44 8.70
N GLY A 75 18.09 8.36 7.91
CA GLY A 75 17.13 7.26 8.10
C GLY A 75 15.72 7.53 7.58
N ARG A 76 15.57 8.48 6.66
CA ARG A 76 14.30 9.03 6.19
C ARG A 76 14.19 8.98 4.68
N SER A 77 13.04 8.55 4.18
CA SER A 77 12.75 8.54 2.74
C SER A 77 11.46 9.28 2.44
N ILE A 78 11.44 9.95 1.30
CA ILE A 78 10.25 10.57 0.71
C ILE A 78 9.95 9.89 -0.62
N VAL A 79 8.68 9.60 -0.85
CA VAL A 79 8.15 9.19 -2.14
C VAL A 79 7.09 10.21 -2.55
N ASP A 80 7.40 10.91 -3.63
CA ASP A 80 6.60 11.99 -4.22
C ASP A 80 6.12 11.53 -5.60
N PHE A 81 4.81 11.50 -5.82
CA PHE A 81 4.16 11.21 -7.11
C PHE A 81 3.75 12.49 -7.85
N SER A 82 3.88 13.66 -7.25
CA SER A 82 3.49 14.93 -7.84
C SER A 82 4.33 15.28 -9.07
N ILE A 83 3.67 15.80 -10.10
CA ILE A 83 4.34 16.44 -11.23
C ILE A 83 4.93 17.78 -10.75
N ALA A 84 6.19 18.02 -11.13
CA ALA A 84 6.91 19.24 -10.76
C ALA A 84 6.08 20.51 -11.03
N GLY A 85 5.87 21.31 -9.99
CA GLY A 85 5.09 22.56 -10.04
C GLY A 85 3.59 22.41 -9.74
N LEU A 86 3.11 21.20 -9.47
CA LEU A 86 1.73 20.93 -9.05
C LEU A 86 1.75 20.18 -7.71
N PRO A 87 2.02 20.86 -6.58
CA PRO A 87 2.06 20.22 -5.27
C PRO A 87 0.70 19.66 -4.90
N ARG A 88 0.69 18.43 -4.38
CA ARG A 88 -0.51 17.67 -4.07
C ARG A 88 -0.23 16.66 -2.95
N ASP A 89 -1.31 16.09 -2.41
CA ASP A 89 -1.21 15.18 -1.28
C ASP A 89 -1.07 13.72 -1.71
N ASP A 90 0.01 13.08 -1.27
CA ASP A 90 0.25 11.64 -1.36
C ASP A 90 0.18 11.00 0.04
N ARG A 91 -0.58 9.91 0.18
CA ARG A 91 -0.84 9.24 1.46
C ARG A 91 -0.56 7.77 1.40
N ILE A 92 0.27 7.27 2.30
CA ILE A 92 0.47 5.84 2.50
C ILE A 92 -0.70 5.22 3.28
N HIS A 93 -1.28 4.16 2.71
CA HIS A 93 -2.29 3.34 3.38
C HIS A 93 -1.90 1.87 3.52
N ALA A 94 -0.88 1.41 2.81
CA ALA A 94 -0.37 0.06 2.90
C ALA A 94 1.15 0.04 2.89
N LEU A 95 1.72 -0.86 3.70
CA LEU A 95 3.16 -1.06 3.84
C LEU A 95 3.45 -2.55 3.93
N ALA A 96 4.32 -3.05 3.05
CA ALA A 96 4.75 -4.44 3.02
C ALA A 96 6.27 -4.54 2.86
N TYR A 97 6.84 -5.65 3.33
CA TYR A 97 8.28 -5.92 3.26
C TYR A 97 8.54 -7.32 2.71
N ARG A 98 9.42 -7.39 1.73
CA ARG A 98 9.97 -8.62 1.18
C ARG A 98 11.27 -8.95 1.93
N PRO A 99 11.27 -9.96 2.82
CA PRO A 99 12.49 -10.44 3.46
C PRO A 99 13.41 -11.12 2.43
N PRO A 100 14.72 -11.23 2.72
CA PRO A 100 15.64 -11.96 1.85
C PRO A 100 15.31 -13.45 1.85
N LEU A 101 15.64 -14.12 0.74
CA LEU A 101 15.54 -15.56 0.51
C LEU A 101 16.93 -16.17 0.29
N ILE A 102 17.00 -17.51 0.32
CA ILE A 102 18.25 -18.26 0.10
C ILE A 102 18.81 -18.03 -1.30
N SER A 103 17.92 -18.02 -2.30
CA SER A 103 18.21 -17.85 -3.73
C SER A 103 18.24 -16.38 -4.17
N ASP A 104 17.67 -15.48 -3.37
CA ASP A 104 17.62 -14.05 -3.65
C ASP A 104 17.70 -13.26 -2.34
N THR A 105 18.86 -12.69 -2.07
CA THR A 105 19.10 -11.89 -0.85
C THR A 105 18.55 -10.49 -0.96
N SER A 106 17.95 -10.13 -2.09
CA SER A 106 17.37 -8.82 -2.28
C SER A 106 16.17 -8.63 -1.35
N ARG A 107 16.08 -7.41 -0.82
CA ARG A 107 15.04 -6.98 0.10
C ARG A 107 14.33 -5.80 -0.53
N ARG A 108 13.01 -5.77 -0.38
CA ARG A 108 12.16 -4.70 -0.94
C ARG A 108 11.12 -4.25 0.05
N ILE A 109 10.81 -2.97 -0.03
CA ILE A 109 9.70 -2.35 0.69
C ILE A 109 8.69 -1.96 -0.38
N VAL A 110 7.42 -2.31 -0.17
CA VAL A 110 6.34 -1.92 -1.07
C VAL A 110 5.39 -1.06 -0.27
N ILE A 111 5.10 0.12 -0.81
CA ILE A 111 4.14 1.05 -0.24
C ILE A 111 3.02 1.27 -1.24
N GLY A 112 1.83 1.55 -0.72
CA GLY A 112 0.71 1.95 -1.55
C GLY A 112 -0.23 2.83 -0.80
N GLY A 113 -1.07 3.52 -1.56
CA GLY A 113 -2.07 4.39 -1.00
C GLY A 113 -2.73 5.25 -2.05
N GLN A 114 -3.01 6.50 -1.66
CA GLN A 114 -3.61 7.50 -2.54
C GLN A 114 -2.51 8.45 -2.98
N VAL A 115 -2.53 8.80 -4.26
CA VAL A 115 -1.58 9.72 -4.87
C VAL A 115 -2.29 10.75 -5.72
N GLU A 116 -1.70 11.92 -5.86
CA GLU A 116 -2.26 13.02 -6.66
C GLU A 116 -1.20 13.58 -7.61
N PRO A 117 -0.96 12.96 -8.78
CA PRO A 117 0.15 13.37 -9.65
C PRO A 117 0.00 14.78 -10.24
N GLY A 118 -1.21 15.37 -10.26
CA GLY A 118 -1.41 16.70 -10.85
C GLY A 118 -2.81 17.28 -10.63
N ALA A 119 -3.30 18.09 -11.56
CA ALA A 119 -4.63 18.73 -11.47
C ALA A 119 -5.82 17.77 -11.69
N GLY A 120 -5.55 16.47 -11.83
CA GLY A 120 -6.54 15.42 -12.02
C GLY A 120 -7.07 14.85 -10.69
N PRO A 121 -7.84 13.76 -10.75
CA PRO A 121 -8.34 13.09 -9.56
C PRO A 121 -7.22 12.39 -8.78
N GLN A 122 -7.51 12.10 -7.50
CA GLN A 122 -6.75 11.12 -6.72
C GLN A 122 -6.73 9.77 -7.43
N LEU A 123 -5.57 9.12 -7.42
CA LEU A 123 -5.33 7.80 -7.97
C LEU A 123 -4.90 6.84 -6.87
N ALA A 124 -5.05 5.55 -7.15
CA ALA A 124 -4.32 4.54 -6.41
C ALA A 124 -2.86 4.52 -6.90
N GLY A 125 -1.91 4.46 -5.97
CA GLY A 125 -0.47 4.41 -6.29
C GLY A 125 0.24 3.28 -5.56
N LEU A 126 1.28 2.74 -6.19
CA LEU A 126 2.24 1.81 -5.61
C LEU A 126 3.66 2.32 -5.85
N ALA A 127 4.51 2.21 -4.83
CA ALA A 127 5.95 2.38 -5.01
C ALA A 127 6.70 1.21 -4.41
N VAL A 128 7.77 0.81 -5.09
CA VAL A 128 8.71 -0.19 -4.59
C VAL A 128 10.01 0.51 -4.29
N LEU A 129 10.51 0.31 -3.07
CA LEU A 129 11.78 0.82 -2.63
C LEU A 129 12.75 -0.35 -2.42
N THR A 130 14.01 -0.08 -2.73
CA THR A 130 15.14 -0.87 -2.26
C THR A 130 15.14 -0.93 -0.73
N TYR A 131 15.85 -1.91 -0.18
CA TYR A 131 16.09 -1.95 1.26
C TYR A 131 16.83 -0.72 1.80
N GLY A 132 17.58 -0.01 0.94
CA GLY A 132 18.21 1.26 1.29
C GLY A 132 17.24 2.44 1.34
N GLY A 133 15.96 2.26 1.01
CA GLY A 133 14.96 3.32 1.03
C GLY A 133 14.97 4.24 -0.19
N GLN A 134 15.66 3.86 -1.26
CA GLN A 134 15.55 4.49 -2.58
C GLN A 134 14.44 3.82 -3.39
N LEU A 135 13.78 4.56 -4.29
CA LEU A 135 12.91 3.95 -5.32
C LEU A 135 13.69 2.89 -6.10
N ASP A 136 13.08 1.74 -6.33
CA ASP A 136 13.68 0.66 -7.10
C ASP A 136 13.34 0.80 -8.60
N PRO A 137 14.31 1.18 -9.47
CA PRO A 137 14.06 1.32 -10.90
C PRO A 137 13.70 0.00 -11.60
N GLY A 138 13.94 -1.16 -10.97
CA GLY A 138 13.49 -2.45 -11.50
C GLY A 138 11.98 -2.59 -11.54
N PHE A 139 11.26 -1.85 -10.69
CA PHE A 139 9.79 -1.87 -10.66
C PHE A 139 9.22 -0.78 -11.55
N SER A 140 8.40 -1.14 -12.54
CA SER A 140 7.74 -0.19 -13.48
C SER A 140 8.70 0.77 -14.23
N GLY A 141 10.03 0.57 -14.12
CA GLY A 141 11.07 1.40 -14.73
C GLY A 141 11.59 2.54 -13.86
N ASP A 142 10.80 3.04 -12.91
CA ASP A 142 11.15 4.18 -12.06
C ASP A 142 10.85 3.97 -10.56
N GLY A 143 10.36 2.79 -10.18
CA GLY A 143 9.97 2.44 -8.83
C GLY A 143 8.57 2.89 -8.43
N LYS A 144 7.79 3.48 -9.33
CA LYS A 144 6.43 3.98 -9.08
C LYS A 144 5.44 3.43 -10.10
N LEU A 145 4.21 3.25 -9.67
CA LEU A 145 3.09 2.86 -10.52
C LEU A 145 1.84 3.61 -10.09
N GLU A 146 1.20 4.27 -11.05
CA GLU A 146 -0.08 4.94 -10.90
C GLU A 146 -1.15 4.14 -11.62
N PHE A 147 -2.26 3.83 -10.93
CA PHE A 147 -3.39 3.17 -11.57
C PHE A 147 -4.31 4.23 -12.17
N SER A 148 -4.29 4.35 -13.50
CA SER A 148 -5.17 5.24 -14.26
C SER A 148 -6.31 4.47 -14.95
N SER A 149 -7.40 5.18 -15.27
CA SER A 149 -8.67 4.67 -15.84
C SER A 149 -9.41 3.64 -14.97
N GLY A 150 -10.62 3.98 -14.51
CA GLY A 150 -11.43 3.11 -13.64
C GLY A 150 -11.08 3.17 -12.14
N PHE A 151 -10.00 3.87 -11.79
CA PHE A 151 -9.49 4.10 -10.43
C PHE A 151 -9.26 5.60 -10.15
N ASP A 152 -10.02 6.50 -10.75
CA ASP A 152 -9.69 7.93 -10.86
C ASP A 152 -10.69 8.88 -10.18
N ASN A 153 -10.88 8.75 -8.86
CA ASN A 153 -11.60 9.76 -8.05
C ASN A 153 -11.12 9.81 -6.59
N SER A 154 -11.71 10.72 -5.79
CA SER A 154 -11.30 11.05 -4.41
C SER A 154 -11.35 9.92 -3.37
N GLN A 155 -11.70 8.69 -3.77
CA GLN A 155 -11.75 7.53 -2.88
C GLN A 155 -10.81 6.39 -3.33
N SER A 156 -10.21 6.52 -4.51
CA SER A 156 -9.26 5.56 -5.05
C SER A 156 -8.01 5.50 -4.20
N GLY A 157 -7.57 4.29 -3.86
CA GLY A 157 -6.37 4.05 -3.07
C GLY A 157 -6.03 2.57 -2.93
N VAL A 158 -4.74 2.28 -2.72
CA VAL A 158 -4.28 0.95 -2.27
C VAL A 158 -4.25 0.90 -0.75
N TYR A 159 -5.16 0.14 -0.14
CA TYR A 159 -5.29 0.06 1.31
C TYR A 159 -4.69 -1.21 1.91
N THR A 160 -4.49 -2.24 1.10
CA THR A 160 -3.78 -3.46 1.52
C THR A 160 -2.81 -3.91 0.44
N ILE A 161 -1.67 -4.44 0.87
CA ILE A 161 -0.65 -5.03 0.00
C ILE A 161 -0.27 -6.37 0.60
N SER A 162 -0.25 -7.39 -0.24
CA SER A 162 0.38 -8.67 0.07
C SER A 162 1.32 -9.05 -1.07
N LEU A 163 2.49 -9.57 -0.72
CA LEU A 163 3.47 -9.99 -1.71
C LEU A 163 3.19 -11.45 -2.09
N GLU A 164 2.90 -11.67 -3.37
CA GLU A 164 2.73 -13.01 -3.92
C GLU A 164 4.08 -13.57 -4.34
N ARG A 165 4.44 -14.66 -3.67
CA ARG A 165 5.58 -15.48 -4.04
C ARG A 165 5.12 -16.55 -5.03
N ILE A 166 5.48 -16.43 -6.30
CA ILE A 166 5.23 -17.49 -7.28
C ILE A 166 6.19 -18.66 -7.04
N ASP A 167 7.46 -18.39 -6.71
CA ASP A 167 8.47 -19.42 -6.39
C ASP A 167 9.66 -18.77 -5.64
N PRO A 168 10.10 -19.29 -4.48
CA PRO A 168 11.28 -18.75 -3.78
C PRO A 168 12.59 -18.83 -4.59
N THR A 169 12.67 -19.66 -5.63
CA THR A 169 13.86 -19.88 -6.45
C THR A 169 13.95 -19.00 -7.70
N LEU A 170 12.88 -18.29 -8.05
CA LEU A 170 12.84 -17.44 -9.24
C LEU A 170 13.35 -16.01 -8.96
N LEU A 171 13.93 -15.40 -10.00
CA LEU A 171 14.47 -14.03 -9.99
C LEU A 171 13.36 -12.98 -9.79
N GLU A 172 13.74 -11.77 -9.37
CA GLU A 172 12.85 -10.62 -9.08
C GLU A 172 11.76 -10.36 -10.14
N THR A 173 12.00 -10.69 -11.40
CA THR A 173 11.05 -10.52 -12.52
C THR A 173 9.82 -11.43 -12.46
N SER A 174 9.84 -12.46 -11.61
CA SER A 174 8.71 -13.38 -11.38
C SER A 174 7.81 -12.97 -10.23
N ASP A 175 8.24 -12.04 -9.37
CA ASP A 175 7.46 -11.61 -8.23
C ASP A 175 6.17 -10.94 -8.69
N ARG A 176 5.11 -11.18 -7.93
CA ARG A 176 3.82 -10.52 -8.10
C ARG A 176 3.48 -9.76 -6.84
N ILE A 177 2.93 -8.57 -7.03
CA ILE A 177 2.38 -7.80 -5.92
C ILE A 177 0.87 -7.94 -6.02
N THR A 178 0.25 -8.50 -4.98
CA THR A 178 -1.19 -8.43 -4.83
C THR A 178 -1.52 -7.20 -3.98
N PHE A 179 -2.49 -6.43 -4.43
CA PHE A 179 -2.91 -5.21 -3.76
C PHE A 179 -4.42 -5.17 -3.73
N GLY A 180 -4.99 -4.52 -2.72
CA GLY A 180 -6.42 -4.36 -2.59
C GLY A 180 -6.80 -2.96 -2.19
N GLY A 181 -8.03 -2.60 -2.49
CA GLY A 181 -8.55 -1.27 -2.18
C GLY A 181 -9.99 -1.10 -2.61
N ILE A 182 -10.33 0.15 -2.95
CA ILE A 182 -11.70 0.56 -3.30
C ILE A 182 -11.75 0.86 -4.80
N LEU A 183 -12.67 0.21 -5.51
CA LEU A 183 -13.02 0.49 -6.92
C LEU A 183 -14.28 1.37 -6.94
N PRO A 184 -14.20 2.64 -7.35
CA PRO A 184 -15.31 3.55 -7.15
C PRO A 184 -16.25 3.71 -8.35
N ASN A 185 -15.91 3.20 -9.55
CA ASN A 185 -16.66 3.43 -10.80
C ASN A 185 -17.51 2.25 -11.27
N VAL A 186 -18.09 1.48 -10.34
CA VAL A 186 -19.21 0.57 -10.64
C VAL A 186 -20.45 1.12 -9.95
N VAL A 187 -21.64 0.77 -10.45
CA VAL A 187 -22.95 1.27 -9.95
C VAL A 187 -23.15 1.07 -8.43
N ALA A 188 -22.30 0.28 -7.79
CA ALA A 188 -21.87 0.51 -6.41
C ALA A 188 -20.36 0.26 -6.26
N PRO A 189 -19.63 1.03 -5.44
CA PRO A 189 -18.21 0.81 -5.21
C PRO A 189 -17.99 -0.57 -4.61
N ALA A 190 -17.00 -1.29 -5.11
CA ALA A 190 -16.68 -2.64 -4.69
C ALA A 190 -15.27 -2.67 -4.09
N CYS A 191 -15.04 -3.59 -3.17
CA CYS A 191 -13.69 -4.04 -2.87
C CYS A 191 -13.04 -4.56 -4.16
N PHE A 192 -11.74 -4.35 -4.31
CA PHE A 192 -11.00 -5.05 -5.35
C PHE A 192 -9.75 -5.71 -4.80
N LEU A 193 -9.35 -6.77 -5.48
CA LEU A 193 -8.06 -7.39 -5.36
C LEU A 193 -7.42 -7.39 -6.74
N GLY A 194 -6.23 -6.82 -6.85
CA GLY A 194 -5.45 -6.77 -8.07
C GLY A 194 -4.15 -7.52 -7.92
N ARG A 195 -3.60 -8.00 -9.04
CA ARG A 195 -2.26 -8.56 -9.11
C ARG A 195 -1.47 -7.89 -10.22
N ILE A 196 -0.26 -7.44 -9.91
CA ILE A 196 0.66 -6.85 -10.87
C ILE A 196 1.98 -7.60 -10.90
N THR A 197 2.66 -7.51 -12.03
CA THR A 197 4.04 -7.94 -12.22
C THR A 197 5.02 -6.88 -11.72
N TYR A 198 6.27 -7.28 -11.54
CA TYR A 198 7.34 -6.32 -11.23
C TYR A 198 7.56 -5.28 -12.34
N SER A 199 7.19 -5.60 -13.59
CA SER A 199 7.25 -4.61 -14.68
C SER A 199 6.15 -3.54 -14.62
N GLY A 200 5.28 -3.56 -13.59
CA GLY A 200 4.16 -2.62 -13.44
C GLY A 200 2.91 -2.98 -14.25
N ALA A 201 2.90 -4.15 -14.92
CA ALA A 201 1.74 -4.58 -15.71
C ALA A 201 0.75 -5.38 -14.85
N LEU A 202 -0.55 -5.26 -15.12
CA LEU A 202 -1.57 -6.16 -14.56
C LEU A 202 -1.28 -7.60 -14.97
N ASP A 203 -1.31 -8.52 -14.02
CA ASP A 203 -1.10 -9.94 -14.27
C ASP A 203 -2.37 -10.57 -14.82
N ILE A 204 -2.46 -10.68 -16.15
CA ILE A 204 -3.62 -11.24 -16.86
C ILE A 204 -3.95 -12.69 -16.45
N GLY A 205 -3.00 -13.43 -15.87
CA GLY A 205 -3.24 -14.76 -15.33
C GLY A 205 -4.06 -14.75 -14.03
N PHE A 206 -4.37 -13.57 -13.48
CA PHE A 206 -5.24 -13.39 -12.33
C PHE A 206 -6.62 -12.91 -12.80
N ASN A 207 -7.65 -13.73 -12.62
CA ASN A 207 -9.04 -13.39 -12.98
C ASN A 207 -9.22 -12.88 -14.43
N GLY A 208 -8.39 -13.36 -15.38
CA GLY A 208 -8.46 -13.01 -16.81
C GLY A 208 -8.09 -11.57 -17.17
N GLY A 209 -7.78 -10.71 -16.20
CA GLY A 209 -7.52 -9.28 -16.43
C GLY A 209 -6.69 -8.58 -15.36
N GLY A 210 -6.13 -9.32 -14.39
CA GLY A 210 -5.32 -8.77 -13.30
C GLY A 210 -6.09 -8.16 -12.14
N LEU A 211 -7.42 -8.12 -12.21
CA LEU A 211 -8.29 -7.52 -11.21
C LEU A 211 -9.49 -8.42 -10.91
N LEU A 212 -9.86 -8.50 -9.65
CA LEU A 212 -11.06 -9.13 -9.13
C LEU A 212 -11.88 -8.09 -8.38
N SER A 213 -13.11 -7.85 -8.82
CA SER A 213 -14.09 -7.10 -8.05
C SER A 213 -14.77 -8.03 -7.05
N ILE A 214 -14.88 -7.59 -5.81
CA ILE A 214 -15.45 -8.35 -4.70
C ILE A 214 -16.59 -7.53 -4.13
N ARG A 215 -17.78 -8.11 -4.15
CA ARG A 215 -18.93 -7.56 -3.43
C ARG A 215 -19.26 -8.43 -2.24
N THR A 216 -19.29 -7.80 -1.08
CA THR A 216 -19.71 -8.36 0.20
C THR A 216 -21.11 -7.90 0.59
N SER A 217 -21.66 -6.91 -0.11
CA SER A 217 -23.02 -6.39 0.11
C SER A 217 -23.85 -6.35 -1.19
N PRO A 218 -25.19 -6.17 -1.08
CA PRO A 218 -26.06 -6.03 -2.25
C PRO A 218 -25.66 -4.85 -3.14
N ALA A 219 -26.11 -4.89 -4.40
CA ALA A 219 -25.65 -3.97 -5.45
C ALA A 219 -25.91 -2.48 -5.23
N SER A 220 -26.70 -2.11 -4.22
CA SER A 220 -27.02 -0.74 -3.82
C SER A 220 -26.15 -0.20 -2.68
N VAL A 221 -25.25 -1.03 -2.12
CA VAL A 221 -24.42 -0.70 -0.96
C VAL A 221 -22.95 -0.66 -1.38
N LYS A 222 -22.22 0.31 -0.81
CA LYS A 222 -20.80 0.49 -1.01
C LYS A 222 -19.99 -0.52 -0.19
N ASP A 223 -19.10 -1.25 -0.84
CA ASP A 223 -18.08 -2.08 -0.18
C ASP A 223 -16.71 -1.38 -0.25
N GLU A 224 -15.98 -1.39 0.87
CA GLU A 224 -14.61 -0.88 0.96
C GLU A 224 -13.71 -1.91 1.63
N CYS A 225 -12.62 -2.32 0.99
CA CYS A 225 -11.63 -3.18 1.63
C CYS A 225 -10.44 -2.32 2.06
N ARG A 226 -10.24 -2.22 3.37
CA ARG A 226 -9.23 -1.34 3.98
C ARG A 226 -8.06 -2.09 4.58
N ASP A 227 -8.18 -3.40 4.74
CA ASP A 227 -7.12 -4.26 5.22
C ASP A 227 -7.19 -5.63 4.57
N GLY A 228 -6.09 -6.36 4.62
CA GLY A 228 -6.00 -7.68 4.03
C GLY A 228 -4.68 -8.36 4.30
N VAL A 229 -4.73 -9.69 4.33
CA VAL A 229 -3.56 -10.54 4.47
C VAL A 229 -3.69 -11.75 3.56
N ARG A 230 -2.54 -12.29 3.15
CA ARG A 230 -2.48 -13.53 2.38
C ARG A 230 -1.84 -14.64 3.19
N ARG A 231 -2.35 -15.86 3.06
CA ARG A 231 -1.72 -17.09 3.56
C ARG A 231 -1.81 -18.20 2.51
N GLY A 232 -0.66 -18.55 1.91
CA GLY A 232 -0.63 -19.51 0.80
C GLY A 232 -1.41 -18.96 -0.40
N GLU A 233 -2.37 -19.71 -0.91
CA GLU A 233 -3.27 -19.27 -1.99
C GLU A 233 -4.55 -18.58 -1.49
N ARG A 234 -4.64 -18.27 -0.19
CA ARG A 234 -5.81 -17.64 0.38
C ARG A 234 -5.58 -16.16 0.63
N TYR A 235 -6.54 -15.35 0.21
CA TYR A 235 -6.61 -13.93 0.53
C TYR A 235 -7.73 -13.73 1.54
N PHE A 236 -7.39 -13.01 2.60
CA PHE A 236 -8.30 -12.61 3.66
C PHE A 236 -8.40 -11.10 3.56
N LEU A 237 -9.59 -10.58 3.30
CA LEU A 237 -9.81 -9.16 3.17
C LEU A 237 -10.78 -8.72 4.25
N ALA A 238 -10.47 -7.60 4.87
CA ALA A 238 -11.30 -6.97 5.87
C ALA A 238 -11.61 -5.53 5.45
N GLY A 239 -12.85 -5.14 5.66
CA GLY A 239 -13.29 -3.76 5.49
C GLY A 239 -14.76 -3.66 5.14
N THR A 240 -15.29 -2.46 5.35
CA THR A 240 -16.62 -1.98 4.95
C THR A 240 -16.67 -0.46 5.07
N ASN A 241 -17.57 0.18 4.32
CA ASN A 241 -18.29 1.37 4.79
C ASN A 241 -19.64 1.45 4.07
N ALA A 242 -20.68 0.88 4.70
CA ALA A 242 -22.02 0.75 4.14
C ALA A 242 -22.80 2.08 4.24
N ILE A 243 -22.43 3.08 3.45
CA ILE A 243 -23.27 4.29 3.34
C ILE A 243 -24.42 3.97 2.39
N ASN A 244 -25.56 3.62 2.97
CA ASN A 244 -26.83 3.61 2.26
C ASN A 244 -27.13 5.05 1.82
N MET A 245 -27.26 5.33 0.52
CA MET A 245 -27.54 6.70 0.05
C MET A 245 -28.92 7.23 0.51
N THR A 246 -29.74 6.38 1.14
CA THR A 246 -31.14 6.70 1.48
C THR A 246 -31.65 6.19 2.83
N MET A 247 -30.86 5.47 3.66
CA MET A 247 -31.36 5.06 4.99
C MET A 247 -30.33 5.19 6.11
N THR A 248 -30.78 5.83 7.19
CA THR A 248 -30.19 5.79 8.53
C THR A 248 -30.19 4.35 9.06
N GLY A 249 -29.03 3.70 9.15
CA GLY A 249 -28.91 2.42 9.88
C GLY A 249 -27.80 1.49 9.40
N ASP A 250 -26.87 1.25 10.32
CA ASP A 250 -25.92 0.14 10.47
C ASP A 250 -24.65 0.06 9.59
N ASP A 251 -23.51 0.34 10.25
CA ASP A 251 -22.17 -0.07 9.82
C ASP A 251 -22.04 -1.60 9.96
N PHE A 252 -21.96 -2.33 8.86
CA PHE A 252 -21.66 -3.76 8.88
C PHE A 252 -20.15 -3.99 8.85
N VAL A 253 -19.65 -5.09 9.43
CA VAL A 253 -18.28 -5.58 9.19
C VAL A 253 -18.37 -6.74 8.21
N ALA A 254 -17.61 -6.66 7.12
CA ALA A 254 -17.54 -7.69 6.10
C ALA A 254 -16.14 -8.28 6.03
N PHE A 255 -16.10 -9.59 5.77
CA PHE A 255 -14.88 -10.36 5.65
C PHE A 255 -15.03 -11.33 4.49
N ALA A 256 -14.06 -11.33 3.58
CA ALA A 256 -14.02 -12.25 2.47
C ALA A 256 -12.80 -13.17 2.59
N VAL A 257 -13.01 -14.47 2.40
CA VAL A 257 -11.94 -15.45 2.20
C VAL A 257 -12.01 -15.92 0.76
N LEU A 258 -10.98 -15.62 0.00
CA LEU A 258 -10.83 -16.08 -1.37
C LEU A 258 -9.80 -17.21 -1.38
N THR A 259 -10.08 -18.32 -2.08
CA THR A 259 -9.09 -19.37 -2.32
C THR A 259 -8.66 -19.36 -3.77
N GLY A 260 -7.38 -19.67 -4.04
CA GLY A 260 -6.80 -19.69 -5.40
C GLY A 260 -7.65 -20.45 -6.42
N SER A 261 -8.26 -21.58 -6.04
CA SER A 261 -9.15 -22.35 -6.91
C SER A 261 -10.38 -21.60 -7.47
N PHE A 262 -10.85 -20.52 -6.81
CA PHE A 262 -11.92 -19.65 -7.34
C PHE A 262 -11.41 -18.56 -8.29
N LEU A 263 -10.11 -18.25 -8.27
CA LEU A 263 -9.49 -17.14 -9.00
C LEU A 263 -8.88 -17.55 -10.35
N PHE A 264 -8.82 -18.86 -10.62
CA PHE A 264 -8.28 -19.46 -11.84
C PHE A 264 -9.34 -20.11 -12.74
N ARG A 265 -10.63 -19.90 -12.47
CA ARG A 265 -11.71 -20.35 -13.37
C ARG A 265 -12.30 -19.15 -14.10
N ASP A 266 -12.20 -19.17 -15.41
CA ASP A 266 -12.88 -18.21 -16.29
C ASP A 266 -14.39 -18.21 -16.02
N GLY A 267 -14.94 -17.03 -15.74
CA GLY A 267 -16.37 -16.74 -15.78
C GLY A 267 -17.20 -17.33 -14.64
N PHE A 268 -17.44 -16.53 -13.59
CA PHE A 268 -18.64 -16.68 -12.78
C PHE A 268 -19.10 -15.34 -12.21
N GLU A 269 -20.30 -14.91 -12.59
CA GLU A 269 -21.07 -13.91 -11.83
C GLU A 269 -21.66 -14.62 -10.62
N ALA A 270 -21.28 -14.21 -9.41
CA ALA A 270 -21.93 -14.68 -8.19
C ALA A 270 -23.36 -14.11 -8.15
N GLY A 271 -24.30 -14.91 -8.67
CA GLY A 271 -25.73 -14.68 -8.52
C GLY A 271 -26.14 -14.74 -7.05
N ALA A 272 -26.96 -13.77 -6.65
CA ALA A 272 -27.56 -13.66 -5.34
C ALA A 272 -28.33 -14.92 -4.94
N ASN A 273 -28.19 -15.33 -3.68
CA ASN A 273 -29.24 -15.96 -2.88
C ASN A 273 -29.17 -15.40 -1.48
#